data_AF-A0A7H9FHV7-F1
#
_entry.id   AF-A0A7H9FHV7-F1
#
_cell.length_a   1.000
_cell.length_b   1.000
_cell.length_c   1.000
_cell.angle_alpha   90.00
_cell.angle_beta   90.00
_cell.angle_gamma   90.00
#
_symmetry.space_group_name_H-M   'P 1'
#
loop_
_entity.id
_entity.type
_entity.pdbx_description
1 polymer ?
#
loop_
_entity_poly.entity_id
_entity_poly.type
_entity_poly.pdbx_seq_one_letter_code
_entity_poly.pdbx_strand_id
1 'polypeptide(L)' 'MKQHKTKVSRLTRDVMILDLMNTMGWTRSRAIAAIEELEQTNLVYFPEAGGLRLQVVGGY' A
#
# COMPACT_ATOMS: atom_id res chain seq x y z
N MET A 1 -11.17 -7.05 13.64
CA MET A 1 -10.94 -5.64 14.03
C MET A 1 -10.96 -4.79 12.76
N LYS A 2 -11.96 -3.92 12.57
CA LYS A 2 -12.01 -3.02 11.40
C LYS A 2 -11.05 -1.85 11.67
N GLN A 3 -9.81 -1.98 11.20
CA GLN A 3 -8.77 -0.96 11.36
C GLN A 3 -9.29 0.38 10.84
N HIS A 4 -9.33 1.39 11.69
CA HIS A 4 -9.84 2.71 11.33
C HIS A 4 -8.70 3.44 10.63
N LYS A 5 -8.66 3.34 9.30
CA LYS A 5 -7.65 4.04 8.48
C LYS A 5 -7.71 5.54 8.80
N THR A 6 -6.69 6.02 9.51
CA THR A 6 -6.52 7.44 9.83
C THR A 6 -6.30 8.25 8.55
N LYS A 7 -6.53 9.56 8.61
CA LYS A 7 -6.24 10.48 7.49
C LYS A 7 -4.79 10.34 6.98
N VAL A 8 -3.84 10.03 7.87
CA VAL A 8 -2.42 9.86 7.56
C VAL A 8 -2.16 8.55 6.81
N SER A 9 -2.75 7.43 7.27
CA SER A 9 -2.61 6.14 6.57
C SER A 9 -3.17 6.16 5.13
N ARG A 10 -4.27 6.90 4.93
CA ARG A 10 -4.87 7.11 3.61
C ARG A 10 -3.95 7.94 2.71
N LEU A 11 -3.34 9.00 3.24
CA LEU A 11 -2.39 9.82 2.51
C LEU A 11 -1.18 8.99 2.05
N THR A 12 -0.61 8.16 2.92
CA THR A 12 0.53 7.32 2.54
C THR A 12 0.17 6.32 1.43
N ARG A 13 -1.04 5.75 1.47
CA ARG A 13 -1.53 4.91 0.37
C ARG A 13 -1.66 5.70 -0.93
N ASP A 14 -2.27 6.89 -0.88
CA ASP A 14 -2.47 7.71 -2.08
C ASP A 14 -1.14 8.13 -2.72
N VAL A 15 -0.11 8.42 -1.91
CA VAL A 15 1.26 8.68 -2.39
C VAL A 15 1.83 7.45 -3.10
N MET A 16 1.66 6.25 -2.54
CA MET A 16 2.16 5.02 -3.16
C MET A 16 1.42 4.68 -4.47
N ILE A 17 0.12 4.96 -4.54
CA ILE A 17 -0.64 4.86 -5.80
C ILE A 17 -0.06 5.80 -6.85
N LEU A 18 0.20 7.06 -6.49
CA LEU A 18 0.76 8.05 -7.40
C LEU A 18 2.15 7.64 -7.88
N ASP A 19 3.00 7.13 -6.98
CA ASP A 19 4.34 6.65 -7.32
C ASP A 19 4.28 5.47 -8.30
N LEU A 20 3.42 4.47 -8.06
CA LEU A 20 3.23 3.35 -8.97
C LEU A 20 2.73 3.79 -10.35
N MET A 21 1.83 4.79 -10.39
CA MET A 21 1.37 5.35 -11.65
C MET A 21 2.51 6.01 -12.43
N ASN A 22 3.36 6.80 -11.75
CA ASN A 22 4.45 7.53 -12.39
C ASN A 22 5.61 6.61 -12.80
N THR A 23 6.02 5.71 -11.93
CA THR A 23 7.19 4.85 -12.12
C THR A 23 6.89 3.72 -13.11
N MET A 24 5.69 3.15 -13.08
CA MET A 24 5.33 2.01 -13.91
C MET A 24 4.43 2.36 -15.10
N GLY A 25 4.00 3.63 -15.21
CA GLY A 25 3.03 4.06 -16.22
C GLY A 25 1.64 3.45 -16.04
N TRP A 26 1.32 3.00 -14.82
CA TRP A 26 0.07 2.29 -14.55
C TRP A 26 -1.13 3.22 -14.46
N THR A 27 -2.29 2.69 -14.82
CA THR A 27 -3.56 3.34 -14.50
C THR A 27 -3.81 3.29 -12.99
N ARG A 28 -4.54 4.27 -12.47
CA ARG A 28 -4.89 4.33 -11.05
C ARG A 28 -5.56 3.05 -10.56
N SER A 29 -6.48 2.48 -11.35
CA SER A 29 -7.17 1.23 -11.03
C SER A 29 -6.21 0.05 -10.87
N ARG A 30 -5.20 -0.05 -11.74
CA ARG A 30 -4.16 -1.09 -11.66
C ARG A 30 -3.29 -0.92 -10.42
N ALA A 31 -2.88 0.31 -10.11
CA ALA A 31 -2.09 0.61 -8.91
C ALA A 31 -2.86 0.30 -7.61
N ILE A 32 -4.17 0.62 -7.56
CA ILE A 32 -5.03 0.27 -6.42
C ILE A 32 -5.13 -1.25 -6.26
N ALA A 33 -5.45 -1.98 -7.34
CA ALA A 33 -5.59 -3.42 -7.29
C ALA A 33 -4.31 -4.12 -6.82
N ALA A 34 -3.14 -3.67 -7.29
CA ALA A 34 -1.86 -4.21 -6.85
C ALA A 34 -1.61 -3.97 -5.35
N ILE A 35 -1.91 -2.77 -4.84
CA ILE A 35 -1.77 -2.49 -3.40
C ILE A 35 -2.74 -3.34 -2.57
N GLU A 36 -3.98 -3.52 -3.03
CA GLU A 36 -4.96 -4.38 -2.35
C GLU A 36 -4.52 -5.84 -2.31
N GLU A 37 -3.95 -6.35 -3.40
CA GLU A 37 -3.38 -7.70 -3.46
C GLU A 37 -2.19 -7.86 -2.49
N LEU A 38 -1.30 -6.86 -2.44
CA LEU A 38 -0.17 -6.85 -1.50
C LEU A 38 -0.60 -6.76 -0.03
N GLU A 39 -1.70 -6.06 0.27
CA GLU A 39 -2.29 -6.05 1.61
C GLU A 39 -2.94 -7.39 1.97
N GLN A 40 -3.65 -8.01 1.03
CA GLN A 40 -4.30 -9.32 1.25
C GLN A 40 -3.27 -10.44 1.48
N THR A 41 -2.11 -10.35 0.82
CA THR A 41 -0.99 -11.26 0.98
C THR A 41 -0.12 -10.93 2.20
N ASN A 42 -0.49 -9.92 2.99
CA ASN A 42 0.26 -9.39 4.14
C ASN A 42 1.70 -8.93 3.79
N LEU A 43 1.97 -8.64 2.52
CA LEU A 43 3.27 -8.13 2.06
C LEU A 43 3.43 -6.63 2.34
N VAL A 44 2.30 -5.91 2.32
CA VAL A 44 2.25 -4.48 2.56
C VAL A 44 1.26 -4.18 3.68
N TYR A 45 1.65 -3.29 4.59
CA TYR A 45 0.78 -2.77 5.62
C TYR A 45 0.96 -1.26 5.76
N PHE A 46 -0.15 -0.52 5.83
CA PHE A 46 -0.15 0.93 6.08
C PHE A 46 -0.58 1.20 7.54
N PRO A 47 0.36 1.49 8.45
CA PRO A 47 0.02 1.74 9.84
C PRO A 47 -0.88 2.97 9.99
N GLU A 48 -1.71 2.96 11.03
CA GLU A 48 -2.57 4.10 11.38
C GLU A 48 -1.75 5.37 11.71
N ALA A 49 -0.50 5.24 12.16
CA ALA A 49 0.41 6.37 12.36
C ALA A 49 0.99 6.95 11.06
N GLY A 50 0.70 6.34 9.91
CA GLY A 50 1.34 6.63 8.62
C GLY A 50 2.55 5.74 8.36
N GLY A 51 3.08 5.85 7.14
CA GLY A 51 4.21 5.05 6.67
C GLY A 51 3.81 3.77 5.96
N LEU A 52 4.82 3.03 5.51
CA LEU A 52 4.68 1.79 4.75
C LEU A 52 5.52 0.72 5.45
N ARG A 53 4.89 -0.38 5.85
CA ARG A 53 5.60 -1.59 6.30
C ARG A 53 5.59 -2.60 5.17
N LEU A 54 6.79 -3.07 4.83
CA LEU A 54 6.99 -4.16 3.89
C LEU A 54 7.37 -5.41 4.68
N GLN A 55 6.63 -6.49 4.47
CA GLN A 55 7.00 -7.80 4.97
C GLN A 55 7.82 -8.50 3.90
N VAL A 56 9.12 -8.71 4.19
CA VAL A 56 9.99 -9.53 3.34
C VAL A 56 9.72 -10.98 3.67
N VAL A 57 9.12 -11.72 2.74
CA VAL A 57 8.97 -13.19 2.82
C VAL A 57 10.10 -13.78 1.99
N GLY A 58 11.17 -14.19 2.65
CA GLY A 58 12.37 -14.68 1.97
C GLY A 58 13.61 -14.45 2.82
N GLY A 59 13.89 -15.40 3.70
CA GLY A 59 15.17 -15.58 4.38
C GLY A 59 15.40 -17.07 4.52
N TYR A 60 16.13 -17.65 3.57
CA TYR A 60 16.79 -18.94 3.72
C TYR A 60 18.27 -18.69 3.97
#